data_AF-A0A8H3PEK9-F1
#
_entry.id   AF-A0A8H3PEK9-F1
#
_cell.length_a   1.000
_cell.length_b   1.000
_cell.length_c   1.000
_cell.angle_alpha   90.00
_cell.angle_beta   90.00
_cell.angle_gamma   90.00
#
_symmetry.space_group_name_H-M   'P 1'
#
loop_
_entity.id
_entity.type
_entity.pdbx_description
1 polymer ?
#
loop_
_entity_poly.entity_id
_entity_poly.type
_entity_poly.pdbx_seq_one_letter_code
_entity_poly.pdbx_strand_id
1 'polypeptide(L)'
;MLEEGQAKLAQRSLQVPFPPKPPIQCVYTTKDASDVAGTDVALIFTHGAGGTLQSDAIANFTHGFASHSRQSSILCFQGNMNLKSRVKMFSEVIASDLNVKIPRCLGGRSMGARAAVIAVTKNSSHLVLVSYPLHTAKETRDQLLLDLPASIKVIFVCGDRDEMCDLERLEEVRRKMSCKTWRVVVQDADHGMNVKPKAGTQEVGKKSGEVVAMWLKASDANLREGKIVWNADEETAQWSGWLLNDDAQIRPSSGIVVKRTSGGKRKRDSTVHDLETRLTRSSKRCQA
;
A
#
# COMPACT_ATOMS: atom_id res chain seq x y z
N MET A 1 9.75 -31.74 -13.51
CA MET A 1 9.69 -30.35 -13.03
C MET A 1 10.47 -29.51 -14.02
N LEU A 2 9.77 -28.72 -14.83
CA LEU A 2 10.41 -27.76 -15.71
C LEU A 2 10.83 -26.58 -14.85
N GLU A 3 12.12 -26.27 -14.82
CA GLU A 3 12.60 -25.00 -14.28
C GLU A 3 11.89 -23.87 -15.04
N GLU A 4 11.06 -23.09 -14.35
CA GLU A 4 10.57 -21.81 -14.89
C GLU A 4 11.79 -20.90 -15.07
N GLY A 5 12.33 -20.87 -16.29
CA GLY A 5 13.39 -19.94 -16.65
C GLY A 5 12.97 -18.53 -16.29
N GLN A 6 13.79 -17.82 -15.51
CA GLN A 6 13.56 -16.44 -15.11
C GLN A 6 13.13 -15.62 -16.34
N ALA A 7 11.94 -15.03 -16.30
CA ALA A 7 11.42 -14.24 -17.41
C ALA A 7 12.41 -13.13 -17.74
N LYS A 8 12.97 -13.14 -18.96
CA LYS A 8 13.95 -12.15 -19.40
C LYS A 8 13.23 -10.82 -19.65
N LEU A 9 13.34 -9.89 -18.72
CA LEU A 9 12.78 -8.55 -18.85
C LEU A 9 13.46 -7.78 -20.00
N ALA A 10 12.66 -7.03 -20.75
CA ALA A 10 13.13 -6.08 -21.74
C ALA A 10 13.31 -4.70 -21.10
N GLN A 11 14.44 -4.06 -21.36
CA GLN A 11 14.74 -2.71 -20.87
C GLN A 11 15.12 -1.78 -22.03
N ARG A 12 14.65 -0.53 -21.95
CA ARG A 12 15.00 0.53 -22.89
C ARG A 12 15.36 1.81 -22.13
N SER A 13 16.58 2.28 -22.33
CA SER A 13 17.00 3.60 -21.86
C SER A 13 16.46 4.69 -22.78
N LEU A 14 16.00 5.79 -22.19
CA LEU A 14 15.44 6.93 -22.89
C LEU A 14 15.71 8.22 -22.12
N GLN A 15 15.55 9.35 -22.81
CA GLN A 15 15.78 10.67 -22.23
C GLN A 15 14.56 11.56 -22.46
N VAL A 16 14.15 12.27 -21.40
CA VAL A 16 13.11 13.29 -21.48
C VAL A 16 13.76 14.67 -21.37
N PRO A 17 13.49 15.61 -22.30
CA PRO A 17 14.01 16.98 -22.20
C PRO A 17 13.63 17.65 -20.87
N PHE A 18 14.56 18.40 -20.26
CA PHE A 18 14.28 19.15 -19.02
C PHE A 18 15.06 20.48 -18.95
N PRO A 19 14.89 21.37 -19.93
CA PRO A 19 15.65 22.62 -19.98
C PRO A 19 15.36 23.53 -18.76
N PRO A 20 16.33 24.34 -18.30
CA PRO A 20 17.72 24.42 -18.80
C PRO A 20 18.63 23.34 -18.19
N LYS A 21 18.09 22.36 -17.48
CA LYS A 21 18.86 21.28 -16.84
C LYS A 21 19.14 20.16 -17.85
N PRO A 22 20.09 19.25 -17.54
CA PRO A 22 20.32 18.07 -18.36
C PRO A 22 19.05 17.21 -18.52
N PRO A 23 18.90 16.49 -19.64
CA PRO A 23 17.78 15.57 -19.86
C PRO A 23 17.62 14.54 -18.73
N ILE A 24 16.38 14.20 -18.44
CA ILE A 24 16.01 13.22 -17.43
C ILE A 24 16.29 11.83 -18.00
N GLN A 25 17.25 11.12 -17.42
CA GLN A 25 17.51 9.73 -17.76
C GLN A 25 16.37 8.85 -17.23
N CYS A 26 15.82 8.01 -18.10
CA CYS A 26 14.75 7.10 -17.77
C CYS A 26 15.07 5.69 -18.30
N VAL A 27 14.55 4.68 -17.60
CA VAL A 27 14.61 3.28 -18.01
C VAL A 27 13.20 2.73 -18.00
N TYR A 28 12.72 2.33 -19.17
CA TYR A 28 11.48 1.59 -19.32
C TYR A 28 11.76 0.10 -19.20
N THR A 29 10.99 -0.60 -18.37
CA THR A 29 11.09 -2.05 -18.17
C THR A 29 9.74 -2.72 -18.39
N THR A 30 9.72 -3.83 -19.14
CA THR A 30 8.53 -4.65 -19.39
C THR A 30 8.92 -6.14 -19.51
N LYS A 31 7.93 -7.04 -19.49
CA LYS A 31 8.13 -8.48 -19.61
C LYS A 31 8.53 -8.94 -21.02
N ASP A 32 8.10 -8.23 -22.08
CA ASP A 32 8.26 -8.69 -23.47
C ASP A 32 8.93 -7.65 -24.37
N ALA A 33 9.91 -8.09 -25.17
CA ALA A 33 10.70 -7.23 -26.05
C ALA A 33 9.99 -6.85 -27.37
N SER A 34 8.85 -7.48 -27.70
CA SER A 34 8.07 -7.16 -28.91
C SER A 34 7.17 -5.94 -28.74
N ASP A 35 6.98 -5.45 -27.52
CA ASP A 35 6.05 -4.37 -27.14
C ASP A 35 6.66 -2.96 -27.24
N VAL A 36 7.68 -2.78 -28.08
CA VAL A 36 8.43 -1.51 -28.20
C VAL A 36 7.72 -0.47 -29.07
N ALA A 37 6.63 -0.86 -29.74
CA ALA A 37 5.79 -0.01 -30.59
C ALA A 37 4.50 0.37 -29.84
N GLY A 38 4.56 1.45 -29.06
CA GLY A 38 3.44 1.97 -28.27
C GLY A 38 3.52 1.55 -26.80
N THR A 39 4.18 2.35 -25.97
CA THR A 39 4.47 1.97 -24.57
C THR A 39 3.39 2.45 -23.61
N ASP A 40 2.34 1.64 -23.42
CA ASP A 40 1.39 1.82 -22.31
C ASP A 40 2.14 1.59 -20.98
N VAL A 41 2.67 2.67 -20.36
CA VAL A 41 3.36 2.64 -19.06
C VAL A 41 2.33 2.49 -17.94
N ALA A 42 2.43 1.43 -17.15
CA ALA A 42 1.54 1.23 -16.01
C ALA A 42 1.94 2.10 -14.80
N LEU A 43 3.24 2.31 -14.58
CA LEU A 43 3.77 3.05 -13.43
C LEU A 43 4.96 3.94 -13.81
N ILE A 44 4.90 5.24 -13.49
CA ILE A 44 6.09 6.11 -13.43
C ILE A 44 6.64 6.09 -12.00
N PHE A 45 7.92 5.74 -11.86
CA PHE A 45 8.55 5.57 -10.55
C PHE A 45 9.88 6.32 -10.44
N THR A 46 10.26 6.75 -9.22
CA THR A 46 11.61 7.30 -8.98
C THR A 46 12.17 6.88 -7.63
N HIS A 47 13.49 6.84 -7.56
CA HIS A 47 14.25 6.39 -6.40
C HIS A 47 14.26 7.38 -5.23
N GLY A 48 14.84 6.97 -4.09
CA GLY A 48 15.03 7.81 -2.92
C GLY A 48 16.16 8.85 -3.06
N ALA A 49 16.41 9.59 -2.00
CA ALA A 49 17.53 10.54 -1.92
C ALA A 49 18.88 9.80 -2.07
N GLY A 50 19.81 10.34 -2.85
CA GLY A 50 21.16 9.79 -3.06
C GLY A 50 21.23 8.52 -3.91
N GLY A 51 20.08 7.91 -4.23
CA GLY A 51 20.02 6.70 -5.04
C GLY A 51 20.17 6.95 -6.55
N THR A 52 20.13 5.85 -7.30
CA THR A 52 20.17 5.82 -8.75
C THR A 52 19.16 4.80 -9.28
N LEU A 53 19.02 4.73 -10.61
CA LEU A 53 18.25 3.68 -11.27
C LEU A 53 18.80 2.26 -11.04
N GLN A 54 20.05 2.12 -10.58
CA GLN A 54 20.73 0.85 -10.31
C GLN A 54 20.72 0.47 -8.82
N SER A 55 20.15 1.30 -7.94
CA SER A 55 20.07 0.95 -6.52
C SER A 55 19.25 -0.33 -6.33
N ASP A 56 19.75 -1.28 -5.53
CA ASP A 56 19.14 -2.61 -5.33
C ASP A 56 17.63 -2.54 -5.07
N ALA A 57 17.18 -1.66 -4.16
CA ALA A 57 15.76 -1.48 -3.86
C ALA A 57 14.91 -1.13 -5.10
N ILE A 58 15.47 -0.38 -6.05
CA ILE A 58 14.80 0.01 -7.31
C ILE A 58 14.86 -1.13 -8.31
N ALA A 59 16.02 -1.76 -8.47
CA ALA A 59 16.20 -2.89 -9.38
C ALA A 59 15.28 -4.07 -9.00
N ASN A 60 15.23 -4.43 -7.71
CA ASN A 60 14.42 -5.52 -7.19
C ASN A 60 12.92 -5.24 -7.36
N PHE A 61 12.47 -4.05 -6.93
CA PHE A 61 11.07 -3.64 -7.10
C PHE A 61 10.65 -3.61 -8.57
N THR A 62 11.47 -3.00 -9.43
CA THR A 62 11.25 -2.93 -10.88
C THR A 62 11.16 -4.31 -11.51
N HIS A 63 12.06 -5.22 -11.11
CA HIS A 63 12.07 -6.59 -11.60
C HIS A 63 10.77 -7.32 -11.25
N GLY A 64 10.36 -7.27 -9.98
CA GLY A 64 9.12 -7.91 -9.53
C GLY A 64 7.87 -7.33 -10.18
N PHE A 65 7.80 -6.00 -10.28
CA PHE A 65 6.68 -5.31 -10.91
C PHE A 65 6.56 -5.70 -12.39
N ALA A 66 7.66 -5.60 -13.15
CA ALA A 66 7.65 -5.87 -14.58
C ALA A 66 7.48 -7.36 -14.94
N SER A 67 7.88 -8.27 -14.06
CA SER A 67 7.76 -9.72 -14.31
C SER A 67 6.33 -10.25 -14.17
N HIS A 68 5.44 -9.50 -13.49
CA HIS A 68 4.10 -9.98 -13.15
C HIS A 68 3.24 -10.23 -14.39
N SER A 69 3.12 -9.25 -15.30
CA SER A 69 2.34 -9.37 -16.52
C SER A 69 2.86 -8.48 -17.64
N ARG A 70 2.44 -8.73 -18.90
CA ARG A 70 2.80 -7.86 -20.03
C ARG A 70 2.34 -6.41 -19.83
N GLN A 71 1.21 -6.22 -19.16
CA GLN A 71 0.66 -4.90 -18.86
C GLN A 71 1.36 -4.21 -17.67
N SER A 72 2.27 -4.88 -16.96
CA SER A 72 2.94 -4.34 -15.77
C SER A 72 4.23 -3.60 -16.12
N SER A 73 4.19 -2.71 -17.10
CA SER A 73 5.35 -1.93 -17.51
C SER A 73 5.65 -0.78 -16.53
N ILE A 74 6.93 -0.49 -16.31
CA ILE A 74 7.38 0.55 -15.37
C ILE A 74 8.42 1.44 -16.02
N LEU A 75 8.25 2.75 -15.86
CA LEU A 75 9.20 3.77 -16.29
C LEU A 75 9.85 4.38 -15.05
N CYS A 76 11.11 4.02 -14.80
CA CYS A 76 11.89 4.61 -13.72
C CYS A 76 12.70 5.79 -14.23
N PHE A 77 12.68 6.95 -13.54
CA PHE A 77 13.52 8.09 -13.91
C PHE A 77 14.52 8.49 -12.82
N GLN A 78 15.69 8.94 -13.24
CA GLN A 78 16.77 9.42 -12.38
C GLN A 78 16.41 10.80 -11.82
N GLY A 79 16.14 10.88 -10.52
CA GLY A 79 15.85 12.13 -9.83
C GLY A 79 17.10 12.77 -9.21
N ASN A 80 17.07 14.09 -9.03
CA ASN A 80 18.11 14.86 -8.33
C ASN A 80 17.80 15.01 -6.81
N MET A 81 18.67 15.64 -6.03
CA MET A 81 18.47 15.80 -4.57
C MET A 81 17.44 16.87 -4.16
N ASN A 82 16.78 17.52 -5.12
CA ASN A 82 15.85 18.61 -4.85
C ASN A 82 14.40 18.16 -5.06
N LEU A 83 13.60 18.13 -3.99
CA LEU A 83 12.21 17.65 -4.02
C LEU A 83 11.34 18.42 -5.04
N LYS A 84 11.39 19.76 -5.04
CA LYS A 84 10.62 20.59 -6.00
C LYS A 84 11.04 20.30 -7.44
N SER A 85 12.33 20.09 -7.67
CA SER A 85 12.86 19.72 -8.98
C SER A 85 12.38 18.32 -9.40
N ARG A 86 12.33 17.34 -8.50
CA ARG A 86 11.76 16.00 -8.80
C ARG A 86 10.28 16.05 -9.14
N VAL A 87 9.50 16.91 -8.47
CA VAL A 87 8.09 17.11 -8.81
C VAL A 87 7.96 17.64 -10.24
N LYS A 88 8.78 18.62 -10.64
CA LYS A 88 8.82 19.10 -12.04
C LYS A 88 9.24 17.99 -13.01
N MET A 89 10.18 17.14 -12.62
CA MET A 89 10.60 15.99 -13.44
C MET A 89 9.45 15.00 -13.68
N PHE A 90 8.59 14.74 -12.70
CA PHE A 90 7.36 13.99 -12.93
C PHE A 90 6.50 14.66 -14.00
N SER A 91 6.28 15.98 -13.91
CA SER A 91 5.50 16.72 -14.91
C SER A 91 6.05 16.53 -16.33
N GLU A 92 7.36 16.67 -16.52
CA GLU A 92 7.99 16.47 -17.84
C GLU A 92 7.87 15.02 -18.32
N VAL A 93 8.09 14.04 -17.45
CA VAL A 93 7.98 12.62 -17.82
C VAL A 93 6.54 12.25 -18.17
N ILE A 94 5.55 12.78 -17.44
CA ILE A 94 4.12 12.59 -17.74
C ILE A 94 3.74 13.26 -19.07
N ALA A 95 4.26 14.46 -19.34
CA ALA A 95 3.97 15.22 -20.55
C ALA A 95 4.74 14.72 -21.79
N SER A 96 5.80 13.95 -21.59
CA SER A 96 6.63 13.45 -22.68
C SER A 96 5.82 12.54 -23.62
N ASP A 97 5.98 12.76 -24.93
CA ASP A 97 5.33 12.00 -26.01
C ASP A 97 5.95 10.61 -26.19
N LEU A 98 6.26 9.94 -25.07
CA LEU A 98 6.75 8.57 -25.06
C LEU A 98 5.64 7.57 -25.45
N ASN A 99 4.59 8.00 -26.15
CA ASN A 99 3.38 7.23 -26.44
C ASN A 99 2.82 6.51 -25.20
N VAL A 100 2.98 7.12 -24.04
CA VAL A 100 2.35 6.63 -22.83
C VAL A 100 0.89 7.02 -22.91
N LYS A 101 -0.02 6.05 -23.06
CA LYS A 101 -1.43 6.32 -22.76
C LYS A 101 -1.53 6.64 -21.27
N ILE A 102 -1.42 7.93 -20.97
CA ILE A 102 -1.53 8.61 -19.67
C ILE A 102 -1.37 7.64 -18.50
N PRO A 103 -0.16 7.48 -17.96
CA PRO A 103 0.07 6.58 -16.84
C PRO A 103 -0.67 7.16 -15.65
N ARG A 104 -1.77 6.51 -15.26
CA ARG A 104 -2.59 6.97 -14.14
C ARG A 104 -1.96 6.67 -12.79
N CYS A 105 -0.79 6.03 -12.78
CA CYS A 105 -0.08 5.66 -11.58
C CYS A 105 1.29 6.33 -11.49
N LEU A 106 1.49 7.06 -10.39
CA LEU A 106 2.79 7.61 -10.01
C LEU A 106 3.29 6.87 -8.77
N GLY A 107 4.59 6.83 -8.57
CA GLY A 107 5.14 6.29 -7.35
C GLY A 107 6.60 6.64 -7.14
N GLY A 108 7.10 6.26 -5.98
CA GLY A 108 8.53 6.32 -5.74
C GLY A 108 8.90 5.70 -4.41
N ARG A 109 10.20 5.72 -4.15
CA ARG A 109 10.77 5.34 -2.86
C ARG A 109 11.17 6.56 -2.05
N SER A 110 10.84 6.63 -0.76
CA SER A 110 11.35 7.66 0.16
C SER A 110 11.11 9.10 -0.35
N MET A 111 12.15 9.90 -0.60
CA MET A 111 12.02 11.23 -1.23
C MET A 111 11.28 11.18 -2.58
N GLY A 112 11.45 10.10 -3.35
CA GLY A 112 10.70 9.85 -4.59
C GLY A 112 9.22 9.63 -4.35
N ALA A 113 8.84 8.92 -3.28
CA ALA A 113 7.44 8.73 -2.88
C ALA A 113 6.80 10.08 -2.54
N ARG A 114 7.50 10.93 -1.79
CA ARG A 114 7.05 12.30 -1.51
C ARG A 114 6.87 13.13 -2.77
N ALA A 115 7.82 13.04 -3.71
CA ALA A 115 7.71 13.74 -4.99
C ALA A 115 6.48 13.26 -5.78
N ALA A 116 6.21 11.95 -5.78
CA ALA A 116 5.05 11.38 -6.47
C ALA A 116 3.71 11.87 -5.89
N VAL A 117 3.58 11.97 -4.56
CA VAL A 117 2.38 12.53 -3.90
C VAL A 117 2.14 13.97 -4.35
N ILE A 118 3.18 14.81 -4.37
CA ILE A 118 3.06 16.22 -4.77
C ILE A 118 2.80 16.35 -6.28
N ALA A 119 3.28 15.41 -7.10
CA ALA A 119 3.13 15.41 -8.54
C ALA A 119 1.78 14.89 -9.04
N VAL A 120 0.88 14.46 -8.15
CA VAL A 120 -0.48 14.04 -8.51
C VAL A 120 -1.19 15.12 -9.32
N THR A 121 -1.84 14.70 -10.40
CA THR A 121 -2.67 15.57 -11.24
C THR A 121 -4.10 15.05 -11.28
N LYS A 122 -5.03 15.82 -11.88
CA LYS A 122 -6.43 15.39 -12.11
C LYS A 122 -6.57 14.08 -12.89
N ASN A 123 -5.55 13.68 -13.65
CA ASN A 123 -5.55 12.46 -14.47
C ASN A 123 -4.98 11.24 -13.72
N SER A 124 -4.31 11.46 -12.58
CA SER A 124 -3.81 10.38 -11.73
C SER A 124 -4.98 9.63 -11.08
N SER A 125 -4.84 8.32 -10.89
CA SER A 125 -5.79 7.50 -10.13
C SER A 125 -5.14 6.57 -9.12
N HIS A 126 -3.83 6.35 -9.18
CA HIS A 126 -3.11 5.47 -8.28
C HIS A 126 -1.79 6.09 -7.81
N LEU A 127 -1.42 5.82 -6.56
CA LEU A 127 -0.14 6.17 -5.97
C LEU A 127 0.52 4.95 -5.33
N VAL A 128 1.80 4.71 -5.66
CA VAL A 128 2.64 3.67 -5.07
C VAL A 128 3.71 4.32 -4.19
N LEU A 129 3.59 4.18 -2.88
CA LEU A 129 4.45 4.83 -1.89
C LEU A 129 5.31 3.79 -1.18
N VAL A 130 6.52 3.56 -1.68
CA VAL A 130 7.48 2.63 -1.09
C VAL A 130 8.35 3.36 -0.08
N SER A 131 8.45 2.87 1.15
CA SER A 131 9.21 3.50 2.24
C SER A 131 8.90 5.00 2.35
N TYR A 132 7.62 5.37 2.38
CA TYR A 132 7.25 6.79 2.51
C TYR A 132 7.80 7.33 3.84
N PRO A 133 8.62 8.40 3.84
CA PRO A 133 9.23 8.89 5.07
C PRO A 133 8.19 9.78 5.77
N LEU A 134 7.23 9.13 6.42
CA LEU A 134 6.07 9.71 7.09
C LEU A 134 6.48 10.72 8.15
N HIS A 135 7.58 10.46 8.85
CA HIS A 135 8.10 11.37 9.83
C HIS A 135 9.63 11.42 9.78
N THR A 136 10.15 12.43 10.47
CA THR A 136 11.55 12.55 10.85
C THR A 136 11.60 12.89 12.32
N ALA A 137 12.79 12.95 12.90
CA ALA A 137 12.98 13.47 14.26
C ALA A 137 12.39 14.88 14.49
N LYS A 138 12.12 15.66 13.44
CA LYS A 138 11.69 17.07 13.54
C LYS A 138 10.25 17.34 13.10
N GLU A 139 9.68 16.51 12.24
CA GLU A 139 8.38 16.80 11.60
C GLU A 139 7.66 15.52 11.17
N THR A 140 6.33 15.58 11.21
CA THR A 140 5.44 14.64 10.51
C THR A 140 5.07 15.21 9.15
N ARG A 141 4.96 14.35 8.13
CA ARG A 141 4.75 14.69 6.71
C ARG A 141 3.47 14.06 6.18
N ASP A 142 2.43 14.09 6.99
CA ASP A 142 1.11 13.51 6.73
C ASP A 142 0.19 14.45 5.96
N GLN A 143 0.35 15.78 6.09
CA GLN A 143 -0.54 16.73 5.41
C GLN A 143 -0.63 16.50 3.89
N LEU A 144 0.49 16.21 3.23
CA LEU A 144 0.51 15.88 1.80
C LEU A 144 -0.35 14.66 1.45
N LEU A 145 -0.48 13.70 2.38
CA LEU A 145 -1.32 12.51 2.22
C LEU A 145 -2.79 12.83 2.50
N LEU A 146 -3.06 13.65 3.52
CA LEU A 146 -4.41 14.08 3.90
C LEU A 146 -5.07 14.94 2.81
N ASP A 147 -4.28 15.73 2.10
CA ASP A 147 -4.73 16.60 1.00
C ASP A 147 -5.00 15.84 -0.31
N LEU A 148 -4.73 14.53 -0.37
CA LEU A 148 -4.96 13.75 -1.58
C LEU A 148 -6.47 13.67 -1.92
N PRO A 149 -6.84 13.79 -3.21
CA PRO A 149 -8.22 13.63 -3.64
C PRO A 149 -8.75 12.22 -3.35
N ALA A 150 -10.02 12.12 -2.94
CA ALA A 150 -10.68 10.84 -2.66
C ALA A 150 -10.73 9.86 -3.85
N SER A 151 -10.58 10.37 -5.07
CA SER A 151 -10.53 9.57 -6.31
C SER A 151 -9.23 8.78 -6.50
N ILE A 152 -8.18 9.10 -5.75
CA ILE A 152 -6.90 8.39 -5.81
C ILE A 152 -6.98 7.11 -4.97
N LYS A 153 -6.33 6.04 -5.43
CA LYS A 153 -6.04 4.85 -4.62
C LYS A 153 -4.57 4.87 -4.23
N VAL A 154 -4.25 4.65 -2.96
CA VAL A 154 -2.86 4.71 -2.48
C VAL A 154 -2.46 3.36 -1.93
N ILE A 155 -1.31 2.83 -2.34
CA ILE A 155 -0.69 1.66 -1.69
C ILE A 155 0.61 2.09 -1.01
N PHE A 156 0.72 1.76 0.27
CA PHE A 156 1.94 1.90 1.05
C PHE A 156 2.67 0.56 1.09
N VAL A 157 3.96 0.56 0.79
CA VAL A 157 4.84 -0.60 0.99
C VAL A 157 5.92 -0.17 1.98
N CYS A 158 5.85 -0.66 3.21
CA CYS A 158 6.68 -0.20 4.33
C CYS A 158 7.27 -1.39 5.07
N GLY A 159 8.49 -1.23 5.57
CA GLY A 159 9.05 -2.19 6.52
C GLY A 159 8.52 -1.94 7.93
N ASP A 160 8.42 -2.98 8.75
CA ASP A 160 8.06 -2.83 10.17
C ASP A 160 9.22 -2.33 11.04
N ARG A 161 10.44 -2.26 10.50
CA ARG A 161 11.62 -1.61 11.12
C ARG A 161 11.97 -0.28 10.44
N ASP A 162 11.04 0.32 9.69
CA ASP A 162 11.26 1.61 9.04
C ASP A 162 11.19 2.76 10.07
N GLU A 163 12.35 3.27 10.48
CA GLU A 163 12.47 4.39 11.43
C GLU A 163 11.82 5.70 10.95
N MET A 164 11.54 5.85 9.66
CA MET A 164 10.87 7.03 9.09
C MET A 164 9.36 6.80 8.86
N CYS A 165 8.86 5.58 9.06
CA CYS A 165 7.46 5.22 8.85
C CYS A 165 6.97 4.27 9.94
N ASP A 166 6.64 4.84 11.10
CA ASP A 166 6.03 4.07 12.18
C ASP A 166 4.64 3.56 11.77
N LEU A 167 4.39 2.26 11.94
CA LEU A 167 3.18 1.60 11.41
C LEU A 167 1.90 2.04 12.12
N GLU A 168 1.96 2.36 13.42
CA GLU A 168 0.81 2.86 14.18
C GLU A 168 0.45 4.26 13.71
N ARG A 169 1.44 5.16 13.57
CA ARG A 169 1.24 6.50 13.01
C ARG A 169 0.74 6.46 11.58
N LEU A 170 1.27 5.56 10.75
CA LEU A 170 0.78 5.37 9.39
C LEU A 170 -0.69 4.97 9.39
N GLU A 171 -1.09 4.07 10.29
CA GLU A 171 -2.48 3.67 10.42
C GLU A 171 -3.39 4.84 10.84
N GLU A 172 -2.96 5.65 11.81
CA GLU A 172 -3.70 6.85 12.20
C GLU A 172 -3.91 7.83 11.04
N VAL A 173 -2.89 8.03 10.21
CA VAL A 173 -2.98 8.89 9.02
C VAL A 173 -3.91 8.28 7.98
N ARG A 174 -3.78 6.97 7.71
CA ARG A 174 -4.63 6.25 6.74
C ARG A 174 -6.11 6.34 7.10
N ARG A 175 -6.48 6.28 8.39
CA ARG A 175 -7.88 6.46 8.83
C ARG A 175 -8.41 7.88 8.59
N LYS A 176 -7.54 8.88 8.53
CA LYS A 176 -7.89 10.29 8.28
C LYS A 176 -7.90 10.65 6.78
N MET A 177 -7.21 9.88 5.94
CA MET A 177 -7.16 10.11 4.50
C MET A 177 -8.54 9.93 3.87
N SER A 178 -8.89 10.84 2.95
CA SER A 178 -10.15 10.76 2.20
C SER A 178 -10.13 9.66 1.13
N CYS A 179 -8.94 9.34 0.62
CA CYS A 179 -8.69 8.34 -0.40
C CYS A 179 -8.61 6.93 0.18
N LYS A 180 -8.87 5.91 -0.65
CA LYS A 180 -8.73 4.51 -0.22
C LYS A 180 -7.25 4.14 -0.17
N THR A 181 -6.84 3.53 0.95
CA THR A 181 -5.45 3.14 1.19
C THR A 181 -5.29 1.65 1.41
N TRP A 182 -4.23 1.08 0.82
CA TRP A 182 -3.76 -0.29 1.04
C TRP A 182 -2.39 -0.24 1.71
N ARG A 183 -2.07 -1.24 2.52
CA ARG A 183 -0.76 -1.36 3.16
C ARG A 183 -0.21 -2.77 2.99
N VAL A 184 1.04 -2.82 2.55
CA VAL A 184 1.88 -4.02 2.54
C VAL A 184 3.01 -3.80 3.53
N VAL A 185 3.06 -4.63 4.56
CA VAL A 185 4.15 -4.63 5.53
C VAL A 185 5.19 -5.66 5.12
N VAL A 186 6.43 -5.23 4.92
CA VAL A 186 7.56 -6.13 4.69
C VAL A 186 8.23 -6.41 6.02
N GLN A 187 8.12 -7.65 6.49
CA GLN A 187 8.62 -8.02 7.80
C GLN A 187 10.15 -7.88 7.88
N ASP A 188 10.61 -7.33 8.99
CA ASP A 188 12.01 -7.09 9.32
C ASP A 188 12.74 -6.10 8.40
N ALA A 189 12.01 -5.44 7.48
CA ALA A 189 12.60 -4.51 6.55
C ALA A 189 12.82 -3.12 7.17
N ASP A 190 13.98 -2.53 6.90
CA ASP A 190 14.30 -1.15 7.27
C ASP A 190 13.78 -0.14 6.20
N HIS A 191 14.09 1.16 6.38
CA HIS A 191 13.77 2.21 5.38
C HIS A 191 14.44 1.99 4.01
N GLY A 192 15.53 1.22 4.00
CA GLY A 192 16.24 0.70 2.84
C GLY A 192 15.48 -0.35 2.05
N MET A 193 14.45 -0.94 2.65
CA MET A 193 13.86 -2.22 2.27
C MET A 193 14.86 -3.40 2.41
N ASN A 194 15.84 -3.27 3.30
CA ASN A 194 16.78 -4.34 3.60
C ASN A 194 16.23 -5.25 4.70
N VAL A 195 16.36 -6.56 4.49
CA VAL A 195 16.12 -7.59 5.53
C VAL A 195 17.42 -8.37 5.78
N LYS A 196 17.44 -9.17 6.85
CA LYS A 196 18.55 -10.09 7.14
C LYS A 196 18.10 -11.54 6.92
N PRO A 197 18.90 -12.38 6.24
CA PRO A 197 20.17 -12.08 5.57
C PRO A 197 19.99 -11.28 4.27
N LYS A 198 21.08 -10.75 3.70
CA LYS A 198 21.06 -9.90 2.48
C LYS A 198 20.35 -10.56 1.29
N ALA A 199 20.42 -11.88 1.17
CA ALA A 199 19.69 -12.62 0.12
C ALA A 199 18.19 -12.36 0.17
N GLY A 200 17.62 -12.22 1.38
CA GLY A 200 16.20 -11.91 1.55
C GLY A 200 15.81 -10.53 1.01
N THR A 201 16.71 -9.54 1.05
CA THR A 201 16.45 -8.17 0.54
C THR A 201 16.05 -8.18 -0.94
N GLN A 202 16.69 -9.05 -1.73
CA GLN A 202 16.37 -9.17 -3.14
C GLN A 202 14.96 -9.72 -3.33
N GLU A 203 14.65 -10.82 -2.67
CA GLU A 203 13.40 -11.54 -2.88
C GLU A 203 12.20 -10.78 -2.31
N VAL A 204 12.31 -10.15 -1.13
CA VAL A 204 11.23 -9.29 -0.61
C VAL A 204 11.04 -8.04 -1.46
N GLY A 205 12.11 -7.48 -2.03
CA GLY A 205 12.05 -6.34 -2.95
C GLY A 205 11.32 -6.70 -4.25
N LYS A 206 11.64 -7.86 -4.84
CA LYS A 206 10.91 -8.39 -6.00
C LYS A 206 9.46 -8.68 -5.66
N LYS A 207 9.19 -9.39 -4.57
CA LYS A 207 7.82 -9.71 -4.14
C LYS A 207 7.00 -8.44 -3.91
N SER A 208 7.62 -7.37 -3.37
CA SER A 208 6.97 -6.07 -3.21
C SER A 208 6.52 -5.47 -4.54
N GLY A 209 7.38 -5.49 -5.56
CA GLY A 209 7.03 -5.05 -6.91
C GLY A 209 5.90 -5.86 -7.52
N GLU A 210 5.97 -7.19 -7.38
CA GLU A 210 4.94 -8.12 -7.87
C GLU A 210 3.58 -7.88 -7.21
N VAL A 211 3.54 -7.70 -5.89
CA VAL A 211 2.30 -7.41 -5.14
C VAL A 211 1.68 -6.09 -5.57
N VAL A 212 2.49 -5.06 -5.81
CA VAL A 212 1.99 -3.79 -6.34
C VAL A 212 1.44 -3.95 -7.76
N ALA A 213 2.09 -4.73 -8.62
CA ALA A 213 1.58 -5.02 -9.96
C ALA A 213 0.24 -5.77 -9.92
N MET A 214 0.09 -6.75 -9.01
CA MET A 214 -1.19 -7.42 -8.75
C MET A 214 -2.28 -6.44 -8.32
N TRP A 215 -1.98 -5.57 -7.35
CA TRP A 215 -2.89 -4.56 -6.85
C TRP A 215 -3.35 -3.57 -7.92
N LEU A 216 -2.42 -3.12 -8.77
CA LEU A 216 -2.73 -2.18 -9.84
C LEU A 216 -3.66 -2.80 -10.89
N LYS A 217 -3.51 -4.10 -11.16
CA LYS A 217 -4.38 -4.86 -12.07
C LYS A 217 -5.77 -5.05 -11.48
N ALA A 218 -5.86 -5.44 -10.21
CA ALA A 218 -7.12 -5.63 -9.52
C ALA A 218 -6.96 -5.36 -8.02
N SER A 219 -7.74 -4.43 -7.49
CA SER A 219 -7.79 -4.11 -6.07
C SER A 219 -9.20 -4.32 -5.52
N ASP A 220 -9.30 -5.11 -4.44
CA ASP A 220 -10.50 -5.20 -3.62
C ASP A 220 -10.48 -4.08 -2.58
N ALA A 221 -11.59 -3.34 -2.44
CA ALA A 221 -11.71 -2.24 -1.49
C ALA A 221 -11.83 -2.69 -0.02
N ASN A 222 -12.07 -3.97 0.23
CA ASN A 222 -12.24 -4.54 1.58
C ASN A 222 -10.99 -5.28 2.06
N LEU A 223 -10.17 -5.79 1.13
CA LEU A 223 -8.92 -6.49 1.43
C LEU A 223 -7.75 -5.52 1.23
N ARG A 224 -7.33 -4.87 2.31
CA ARG A 224 -6.44 -3.69 2.26
C ARG A 224 -5.13 -3.85 3.03
N GLU A 225 -4.97 -4.95 3.76
CA GLU A 225 -3.76 -5.26 4.51
C GLU A 225 -3.05 -6.46 3.88
N GLY A 226 -1.74 -6.54 4.04
CA GLY A 226 -1.01 -7.75 3.70
C GLY A 226 0.44 -7.66 4.15
N LYS A 227 1.11 -8.82 4.16
CA LYS A 227 2.45 -8.97 4.68
C LYS A 227 3.33 -9.77 3.72
N ILE A 228 4.57 -9.30 3.55
CA ILE A 228 5.63 -10.04 2.89
C ILE A 228 6.62 -10.48 3.97
N VAL A 229 6.96 -11.77 3.96
CA VAL A 229 7.88 -12.38 4.93
C VAL A 229 9.00 -13.09 4.18
N TRP A 230 10.24 -12.89 4.61
CA TRP A 230 11.35 -13.72 4.14
C TRP A 230 11.31 -15.08 4.84
N ASN A 231 11.23 -16.17 4.06
CA ASN A 231 11.40 -17.53 4.56
C ASN A 231 12.83 -17.98 4.28
N ALA A 232 13.62 -18.16 5.35
CA ALA A 232 15.02 -18.55 5.24
C ALA A 232 15.21 -20.02 4.80
N ASP A 233 14.28 -20.90 5.14
CA ASP A 233 14.38 -22.33 4.83
C ASP A 233 14.11 -22.59 3.34
N GLU A 234 13.16 -21.84 2.77
CA GLU A 234 12.80 -21.93 1.36
C GLU A 234 13.61 -20.97 0.47
N GLU A 235 14.38 -20.07 1.08
CA GLU A 235 15.04 -18.94 0.41
C GLU A 235 14.11 -18.13 -0.50
N THR A 236 12.85 -17.94 -0.07
CA THR A 236 11.85 -17.19 -0.84
C THR A 236 11.15 -16.12 -0.01
N ALA A 237 10.59 -15.11 -0.70
CA ALA A 237 9.67 -14.17 -0.10
C ALA A 237 8.22 -14.67 -0.21
N GLN A 238 7.58 -14.89 0.93
CA GLN A 238 6.20 -15.34 1.03
C GLN A 238 5.25 -14.13 1.13
N TRP A 239 4.13 -14.19 0.40
CA TRP A 239 3.07 -13.20 0.42
C TRP A 239 1.84 -13.75 1.12
N SER A 240 1.29 -13.02 2.10
CA SER A 240 0.14 -13.47 2.89
C SER A 240 -1.19 -13.53 2.13
N GLY A 241 -1.25 -12.96 0.92
CA GLY A 241 -2.52 -12.55 0.33
C GLY A 241 -3.04 -11.24 0.95
N TRP A 242 -4.09 -10.70 0.36
CA TRP A 242 -4.78 -9.53 0.91
C TRP A 242 -5.73 -9.96 2.05
N LEU A 243 -5.59 -9.30 3.18
CA LEU A 243 -6.36 -9.49 4.41
C LEU A 243 -7.39 -8.36 4.57
N LEU A 244 -8.46 -8.64 5.32
CA LEU A 244 -9.45 -7.64 5.69
C LEU A 244 -8.79 -6.48 6.43
N ASN A 245 -9.30 -5.29 6.19
CA ASN A 245 -8.92 -4.11 6.97
C ASN A 245 -9.35 -4.28 8.43
N ASP A 246 -8.48 -4.00 9.40
CA ASP A 246 -8.75 -4.18 10.83
C ASP A 246 -10.02 -3.44 11.31
N ASP A 247 -10.40 -2.31 10.68
CA ASP A 247 -11.66 -1.60 10.98
C ASP A 247 -12.94 -2.43 10.69
N ALA A 248 -12.85 -3.51 9.91
CA ALA A 248 -13.98 -4.40 9.66
C ALA A 248 -14.31 -5.27 10.89
N GLN A 249 -13.38 -5.43 11.83
CA GLN A 249 -13.60 -6.19 13.07
C GLN A 249 -14.16 -5.32 14.21
N ILE A 250 -14.05 -4.00 14.13
CA ILE A 250 -14.58 -3.05 15.12
C ILE A 250 -15.89 -2.42 14.60
N ARG A 251 -16.87 -3.24 14.26
CA ARG A 251 -18.27 -2.81 14.25
C ARG A 251 -19.05 -3.75 15.16
N PRO A 252 -19.48 -3.32 16.36
CA PRO A 252 -20.48 -4.10 17.07
C PRO A 252 -21.71 -4.13 16.16
N SER A 253 -22.11 -5.33 15.74
CA SER A 253 -23.40 -5.53 15.08
C SER A 253 -24.46 -4.91 15.96
N SER A 254 -25.05 -3.81 15.51
CA SER A 254 -26.20 -3.21 16.20
C SER A 254 -27.28 -4.27 16.29
N GLY A 255 -27.51 -4.72 17.53
CA GLY A 255 -28.50 -5.74 17.85
C GLY A 255 -29.84 -5.37 17.25
N ILE A 256 -30.40 -6.33 16.53
CA ILE A 256 -31.77 -6.31 16.03
C ILE A 256 -32.69 -6.06 17.23
N VAL A 257 -33.31 -4.88 17.28
CA VAL A 257 -34.44 -4.63 18.18
C VAL A 257 -35.64 -5.39 17.62
N VAL A 258 -35.85 -6.61 18.12
CA VAL A 258 -37.08 -7.37 17.85
C VAL A 258 -38.21 -6.70 18.63
N LYS A 259 -39.01 -5.86 17.95
CA LYS A 259 -40.33 -5.45 18.42
C LYS A 259 -41.22 -6.69 18.52
N ARG A 260 -41.51 -7.15 19.73
CA ARG A 260 -42.59 -8.13 19.97
C ARG A 260 -43.93 -7.41 19.95
N THR A 261 -44.68 -7.60 18.88
CA THR A 261 -46.13 -7.36 18.84
C THR A 261 -46.84 -8.67 18.55
N SER A 262 -47.65 -9.15 19.48
CA SER A 262 -48.88 -9.88 19.18
C SER A 262 -49.74 -10.00 20.43
N GLY A 263 -50.92 -9.40 20.35
CA GLY A 263 -51.99 -9.60 21.31
C GLY A 263 -52.86 -10.82 20.94
N GLY A 264 -53.36 -11.49 21.98
CA GLY A 264 -54.75 -11.93 22.11
C GLY A 264 -55.21 -13.22 21.40
N LYS A 265 -55.54 -14.27 22.18
CA LYS A 265 -56.92 -14.61 22.60
C LYS A 265 -57.00 -15.92 23.43
N ARG A 266 -57.64 -15.81 24.61
CA ARG A 266 -58.70 -16.66 25.28
C ARG A 266 -58.49 -18.21 25.34
N LYS A 267 -58.81 -18.97 26.41
CA LYS A 267 -59.87 -18.91 27.46
C LYS A 267 -59.68 -20.09 28.47
N ARG A 268 -59.97 -19.86 29.78
CA ARG A 268 -60.68 -20.71 30.82
C ARG A 268 -60.30 -22.20 31.05
N ASP A 269 -60.27 -22.81 32.25
CA ASP A 269 -61.02 -22.66 33.53
C ASP A 269 -60.27 -23.25 34.78
N SER A 270 -60.67 -22.79 35.99
CA SER A 270 -60.81 -23.46 37.34
C SER A 270 -59.67 -24.35 37.93
N THR A 271 -59.29 -24.40 39.22
CA THR A 271 -59.74 -23.88 40.54
C THR A 271 -58.70 -24.27 41.62
N VAL A 272 -58.46 -23.37 42.60
CA VAL A 272 -58.31 -23.57 44.07
C VAL A 272 -57.03 -24.21 44.69
N HIS A 273 -56.65 -23.59 45.83
CA HIS A 273 -55.81 -24.01 46.98
C HIS A 273 -54.29 -23.73 46.93
N ASP A 274 -53.58 -23.30 47.98
CA ASP A 274 -53.78 -22.50 49.21
C ASP A 274 -52.38 -22.31 49.85
N LEU A 275 -52.24 -21.37 50.80
CA LEU A 275 -51.17 -21.18 51.82
C LEU A 275 -49.78 -20.65 51.36
N GLU A 276 -49.39 -19.41 51.72
CA GLU A 276 -48.76 -18.97 53.00
C GLU A 276 -47.33 -19.54 53.22
N THR A 277 -46.28 -18.88 53.75
CA THR A 277 -46.02 -17.57 54.37
C THR A 277 -44.49 -17.32 54.47
N ARG A 278 -44.12 -16.03 54.70
CA ARG A 278 -43.01 -15.48 55.55
C ARG A 278 -41.55 -15.59 55.08
N LEU A 279 -40.86 -14.45 54.83
CA LEU A 279 -40.15 -13.56 55.80
C LEU A 279 -39.01 -14.31 56.51
N THR A 280 -37.73 -13.88 56.40
CA THR A 280 -37.18 -12.79 57.23
C THR A 280 -35.99 -12.04 56.61
N ARG A 281 -35.97 -10.73 56.86
CA ARG A 281 -34.83 -9.79 56.83
C ARG A 281 -33.93 -9.98 58.06
N SER A 282 -32.63 -9.62 57.94
CA SER A 282 -31.89 -8.66 58.80
C SER A 282 -30.38 -8.83 58.54
N SER A 283 -29.70 -7.89 57.88
CA SER A 283 -28.99 -6.74 58.48
C SER A 283 -28.16 -7.09 59.73
N LYS A 284 -26.83 -6.93 59.63
CA LYS A 284 -26.02 -6.28 60.66
C LYS A 284 -24.70 -5.71 60.08
N ARG A 285 -24.42 -4.51 60.54
CA ARG A 285 -23.29 -3.61 60.25
C ARG A 285 -21.98 -4.07 60.88
N CYS A 286 -20.89 -3.69 60.20
CA CYS A 286 -19.63 -3.08 60.66
C CYS A 286 -19.13 -3.16 62.11
N GLN A 287 -17.79 -3.24 62.16
CA GLN A 287 -16.80 -2.80 63.16
C GLN A 287 -16.46 -3.77 64.29
N ALA A 288 -15.30 -4.41 64.18
CA ALA A 288 -14.06 -3.99 64.84
C ALA A 288 -12.86 -4.29 63.92
#